data_AF-E1RFH3-F1
#
_entry.id   AF-E1RFH3-F1
#
_cell.length_a   1.000
_cell.length_b   1.000
_cell.length_c   1.000
_cell.angle_alpha   90.00
_cell.angle_beta   90.00
_cell.angle_gamma   90.00
#
_symmetry.space_group_name_H-M   'P 1'
#
loop_
_entity.id
_entity.type
_entity.pdbx_description
1 polymer ?
#
loop_
_entity_poly.entity_id
_entity_poly.type
_entity_poly.pdbx_seq_one_letter_code
_entity_poly.pdbx_strand_id
1 'polypeptide(L)'
;MIDKSKFFYNEDEDNFEFEFEGDTFTCRKITGLELTKCLDKRDVSTMYRNLILKCMVEPSFSAKEIEKLSAKYFMGLGSRILQEHGADIEDFLNTGKTS
;
A
#
# COMPACT_ATOMS: atom_id res chain seq x y z
N MET A 1 33.93 -5.05 -18.04
CA MET A 1 33.53 -4.80 -16.64
C MET A 1 32.27 -3.96 -16.71
N ILE A 2 31.13 -4.48 -16.30
CA ILE A 2 29.87 -3.73 -16.33
C ILE A 2 29.88 -2.79 -15.14
N ASP A 3 29.82 -1.50 -15.43
CA ASP A 3 29.76 -0.42 -14.46
C ASP A 3 28.44 -0.53 -13.68
N LYS A 4 28.55 -0.80 -12.37
CA LYS A 4 27.41 -0.97 -11.45
C LYS A 4 26.94 0.36 -10.84
N SER A 5 27.41 1.51 -11.31
CA SER A 5 27.17 2.82 -10.68
C SER A 5 25.96 3.61 -11.24
N LYS A 6 24.91 2.92 -11.69
CA LYS A 6 23.61 3.55 -12.02
C LYS A 6 22.42 2.70 -11.61
N PHE A 7 22.33 2.40 -10.33
CA PHE A 7 21.04 2.20 -9.67
C PHE A 7 21.06 3.10 -8.45
N PHE A 8 20.79 4.38 -8.66
CA PHE A 8 20.37 5.24 -7.57
C PHE A 8 18.98 4.73 -7.18
N TYR A 9 18.92 3.86 -6.18
CA TYR A 9 17.69 3.66 -5.42
C TYR A 9 17.57 4.90 -4.53
N ASN A 10 16.72 5.84 -4.93
CA ASN A 10 16.28 6.90 -4.03
C ASN A 10 15.30 6.25 -3.04
N GLU A 11 15.77 5.96 -1.83
CA GLU A 11 14.92 5.43 -0.75
C GLU A 11 13.84 6.44 -0.30
N ASP A 12 13.89 7.69 -0.78
CA ASP A 12 12.96 8.78 -0.44
C ASP A 12 11.78 8.97 -1.43
N GLU A 13 11.78 8.36 -2.63
CA GLU A 13 10.74 8.59 -3.66
C GLU A 13 9.52 7.65 -3.59
N ASP A 14 9.57 6.63 -2.74
CA ASP A 14 8.53 5.59 -2.66
C ASP A 14 7.51 5.80 -1.54
N ASN A 15 7.55 6.90 -0.78
CA ASN A 15 6.55 7.18 0.24
C ASN A 15 5.52 8.23 -0.25
N PHE A 16 4.30 8.13 0.25
CA PHE A 16 3.26 9.13 0.09
C PHE A 16 2.62 9.41 1.44
N GLU A 17 2.21 10.66 1.62
CA GLU A 17 1.49 11.08 2.81
C GLU A 17 0.04 11.35 2.48
N PHE A 18 -0.85 11.00 3.40
CA PHE A 18 -2.26 11.37 3.30
C PHE A 18 -2.84 11.67 4.69
N GLU A 19 -3.85 12.52 4.70
CA GLU A 19 -4.64 12.80 5.90
C GLU A 19 -5.89 11.92 5.90
N PHE A 20 -6.21 11.35 7.06
CA PHE A 20 -7.42 10.57 7.26
C PHE A 20 -7.99 10.81 8.66
N GLU A 21 -9.26 11.23 8.74
CA GLU A 21 -9.96 11.57 9.99
C GLU A 21 -9.19 12.52 10.94
N GLY A 22 -8.31 13.38 10.40
CA GLY A 22 -7.54 14.38 11.15
C GLY A 22 -6.12 13.95 11.54
N ASP A 23 -5.74 12.70 11.23
CA ASP A 23 -4.38 12.20 11.43
C ASP A 23 -3.61 12.15 10.10
N THR A 24 -2.30 12.44 10.14
CA THR A 24 -1.39 12.32 9.00
C THR A 24 -0.70 10.96 9.02
N PHE A 25 -0.68 10.30 7.86
CA PHE A 25 -0.08 9.00 7.66
C PHE A 25 0.99 9.06 6.59
N THR A 26 2.12 8.39 6.83
CA THR A 26 3.14 8.14 5.83
C THR A 26 3.08 6.67 5.43
N CYS A 27 2.84 6.42 4.15
CA CYS A 27 2.78 5.09 3.57
C CYS A 27 3.86 4.89 2.51
N ARG A 28 4.41 3.68 2.46
CA ARG A 28 5.21 3.23 1.32
C ARG A 28 4.31 2.77 0.19
N LYS A 29 4.64 3.19 -1.01
CA LYS A 29 4.17 2.61 -2.25
C LYS A 29 4.65 1.16 -2.32
N ILE A 30 3.77 0.30 -2.78
CA ILE A 30 4.09 -1.10 -3.05
C ILE A 30 3.88 -1.39 -4.53
N THR A 31 4.73 -2.27 -5.07
CA THR A 31 4.62 -2.66 -6.47
C THR A 31 3.29 -3.37 -6.76
N GLY A 32 2.81 -3.34 -8.00
CA GLY A 32 1.62 -4.11 -8.41
C GLY A 32 1.71 -5.59 -8.03
N LEU A 33 2.90 -6.20 -8.11
CA LEU A 33 3.11 -7.59 -7.68
C LEU A 33 2.91 -7.76 -6.16
N GLU A 34 3.43 -6.86 -5.33
CA GLU A 34 3.20 -6.90 -3.88
C GLU A 34 1.74 -6.67 -3.53
N LEU A 35 1.09 -5.77 -4.26
CA LEU A 35 -0.33 -5.48 -4.13
C LEU A 35 -1.17 -6.73 -4.42
N THR A 36 -0.87 -7.50 -5.47
CA THR A 36 -1.55 -8.79 -5.73
C THR A 36 -1.41 -9.80 -4.60
N LYS A 37 -0.32 -9.75 -3.80
CA LYS A 37 -0.16 -10.62 -2.61
C LYS A 37 -1.03 -10.18 -1.44
N CYS A 38 -1.42 -8.91 -1.39
CA CYS A 38 -2.37 -8.39 -0.41
C CYS A 38 -3.83 -8.64 -0.81
N LEU A 39 -4.12 -8.72 -2.12
CA LEU A 39 -5.46 -8.96 -2.66
C LEU A 39 -5.92 -10.41 -2.42
N ASP A 40 -6.56 -10.70 -1.28
CA ASP A 40 -7.39 -11.91 -1.13
C ASP A 40 -8.83 -11.61 -1.55
N LYS A 41 -9.24 -12.11 -2.73
CA LYS A 41 -10.58 -11.89 -3.30
C LYS A 41 -11.71 -12.48 -2.45
N ARG A 42 -11.40 -13.30 -1.44
CA ARG A 42 -12.40 -13.98 -0.59
C ARG A 42 -12.67 -13.25 0.72
N ASP A 43 -11.76 -12.39 1.18
CA ASP A 43 -11.93 -11.65 2.44
C ASP A 43 -11.30 -10.24 2.36
N VAL A 44 -12.18 -9.26 2.17
CA VAL A 44 -11.84 -7.83 2.11
C VAL A 44 -11.17 -7.34 3.40
N SER A 45 -11.53 -7.91 4.55
CA SER A 45 -10.91 -7.53 5.83
C SER A 45 -9.46 -7.98 5.90
N THR A 46 -9.18 -9.22 5.50
CA THR A 46 -7.79 -9.70 5.40
C THR A 46 -6.98 -8.88 4.40
N MET A 47 -7.57 -8.50 3.26
CA MET A 47 -6.94 -7.63 2.28
C MET A 47 -6.54 -6.27 2.89
N TYR A 48 -7.47 -5.55 3.52
CA TYR A 48 -7.18 -4.25 4.13
C TYR A 48 -6.15 -4.36 5.26
N ARG A 49 -6.22 -5.42 6.07
CA ARG A 49 -5.22 -5.68 7.11
C ARG A 49 -3.82 -5.83 6.53
N ASN A 50 -3.68 -6.63 5.48
CA ASN A 50 -2.39 -6.84 4.82
C ASN A 50 -1.86 -5.55 4.17
N LEU A 51 -2.75 -4.76 3.55
CA LEU A 51 -2.38 -3.47 2.98
C LEU A 51 -1.86 -2.50 4.04
N ILE A 52 -2.58 -2.32 5.15
CA ILE A 52 -2.16 -1.42 6.23
C ILE A 52 -0.81 -1.89 6.81
N LEU A 53 -0.64 -3.18 7.10
CA LEU A 53 0.62 -3.72 7.63
C LEU A 53 1.80 -3.58 6.67
N LYS A 54 1.54 -3.62 5.35
CA LYS A 54 2.59 -3.59 4.33
C LYS A 54 2.98 -2.17 3.94
N CYS A 55 2.00 -1.27 3.90
CA CYS A 55 2.16 0.09 3.41
C CYS A 55 2.43 1.09 4.53
N MET A 56 1.94 0.89 5.76
CA MET A 56 2.06 1.95 6.77
C MET A 56 3.48 2.03 7.35
N VAL A 57 4.13 3.19 7.17
CA VAL A 57 5.45 3.50 7.73
C VAL A 57 5.27 4.25 9.03
N GLU A 58 4.50 5.35 9.02
CA GLU A 58 4.23 6.16 10.21
C GLU A 58 2.74 6.54 10.32
N PRO A 59 2.09 6.28 11.48
CA PRO A 59 2.55 5.39 12.54
C PRO A 59 2.64 3.92 12.06
N SER A 60 3.68 3.19 12.49
CA SER A 60 3.76 1.75 12.20
C SER A 60 2.74 0.99 13.04
N PHE A 61 1.94 0.12 12.40
CA PHE A 61 0.95 -0.70 13.08
C PHE A 61 1.41 -2.15 13.24
N SER A 62 1.22 -2.71 14.42
CA SER A 62 1.21 -4.17 14.60
C SER A 62 -0.16 -4.77 14.27
N ALA A 63 -0.18 -6.07 13.97
CA ALA A 63 -1.43 -6.78 13.70
C ALA A 63 -2.46 -6.68 14.84
N LYS A 64 -1.99 -6.58 16.09
CA LYS A 64 -2.84 -6.44 17.29
C LYS A 64 -3.41 -5.03 17.44
N GLU A 65 -2.72 -4.01 16.95
CA GLU A 65 -3.22 -2.63 16.99
C GLU A 65 -4.32 -2.42 15.96
N ILE A 66 -4.18 -3.01 14.78
CA ILE A 66 -5.22 -2.99 13.74
C ILE A 66 -6.52 -3.62 14.25
N GLU A 67 -6.44 -4.73 15.00
CA GLU A 67 -7.62 -5.38 15.59
C GLU A 67 -8.36 -4.52 16.64
N LYS A 68 -7.70 -3.50 17.19
CA LYS A 68 -8.30 -2.57 18.16
C LYS A 68 -8.95 -1.37 17.48
N LEU A 69 -8.70 -1.15 16.18
CA LEU A 69 -9.33 -0.06 15.43
C LEU A 69 -10.83 -0.34 15.30
N SER A 70 -11.63 0.72 15.33
CA SER A 70 -13.06 0.58 15.00
C SER A 70 -13.21 0.09 13.56
N ALA A 71 -14.22 -0.74 13.31
CA ALA A 71 -14.44 -1.31 11.96
C ALA A 71 -14.54 -0.22 10.88
N LYS A 72 -15.20 0.92 11.19
CA LYS A 72 -15.31 2.07 10.28
C LYS A 72 -13.94 2.65 9.94
N TYR A 73 -13.12 2.91 10.96
CA TYR A 73 -11.79 3.49 10.79
C TYR A 73 -10.87 2.55 10.02
N PHE A 74 -10.88 1.26 10.39
CA PHE A 74 -10.10 0.21 9.72
C PHE A 74 -10.44 0.10 8.22
N MET A 75 -11.72 -0.01 7.88
CA MET A 75 -12.15 -0.10 6.47
C MET A 75 -11.84 1.18 5.70
N GLY A 76 -12.02 2.36 6.32
CA GLY A 76 -11.72 3.64 5.70
C GLY A 76 -10.23 3.81 5.39
N LEU A 77 -9.37 3.47 6.36
CA LEU A 77 -7.92 3.54 6.21
C LEU A 77 -7.42 2.58 5.12
N GLY A 78 -7.88 1.33 5.16
CA GLY A 78 -7.53 0.33 4.14
C GLY A 78 -8.02 0.72 2.73
N SER A 79 -9.22 1.30 2.63
CA SER A 79 -9.75 1.82 1.37
C SER A 79 -8.94 3.01 0.86
N ARG A 80 -8.50 3.92 1.74
CA ARG A 80 -7.70 5.08 1.32
C ARG A 80 -6.36 4.64 0.76
N ILE A 81 -5.66 3.75 1.46
CA ILE A 81 -4.39 3.17 0.97
C ILE A 81 -4.60 2.49 -0.38
N LEU A 82 -5.68 1.73 -0.55
CA LEU A 82 -6.00 1.08 -1.82
C LEU A 82 -6.26 2.08 -2.95
N GLN A 83 -6.94 3.20 -2.68
CA GLN A 83 -7.21 4.25 -3.67
C GLN A 83 -5.92 4.94 -4.14
N GLU A 84 -4.99 5.21 -3.22
CA GLU A 84 -3.70 5.81 -3.56
C GLU A 84 -2.86 4.88 -4.46
N HIS A 85 -3.03 3.55 -4.32
CA HIS A 85 -2.44 2.55 -5.21
C HIS A 85 -3.33 2.17 -6.40
N GLY A 86 -4.51 2.79 -6.54
CA GLY A 86 -5.50 2.44 -7.56
C GLY A 86 -4.99 2.69 -8.98
N ALA A 87 -4.23 3.78 -9.17
CA ALA A 87 -3.58 4.08 -10.44
C ALA A 87 -2.57 2.99 -10.85
N ASP A 88 -1.78 2.48 -9.89
CA ASP A 88 -0.80 1.43 -10.15
C ASP A 88 -1.46 0.08 -10.49
N ILE A 89 -2.64 -0.21 -9.93
CA ILE A 89 -3.44 -1.38 -10.29
C ILE A 89 -3.97 -1.25 -11.72
N GLU A 90 -4.51 -0.09 -12.08
CA GLU A 90 -5.02 0.16 -13.43
C GLU A 90 -3.91 0.06 -14.48
N ASP A 91 -2.74 0.63 -14.20
CA ASP A 91 -1.58 0.54 -15.10
C ASP A 91 -1.05 -0.89 -15.22
N PHE A 92 -1.01 -1.67 -14.14
CA PHE A 92 -0.65 -3.09 -14.18
C PHE A 92 -1.66 -3.93 -14.99
N LEU A 93 -2.96 -3.67 -14.83
CA LEU A 93 -4.00 -4.39 -15.58
C LEU A 93 -4.05 -3.99 -17.07
N ASN A 94 -3.68 -2.76 -17.40
CA ASN A 94 -3.69 -2.26 -18.77
C ASN A 94 -2.42 -2.64 -19.54
N THR A 95 -1.25 -2.69 -18.89
CA THR A 95 0.00 -3.17 -19.52
C THR A 95 -0.04 -4.66 -19.88
N GLY A 96 -0.87 -5.46 -19.20
CA GLY A 96 -1.15 -6.85 -19.56
C GLY A 96 -2.05 -7.05 -20.79
N LYS A 97 -2.65 -5.97 -21.34
CA LYS A 97 -3.54 -6.04 -22.53
C LYS A 97 -2.88 -5.60 -23.84
N THR A 98 -1.64 -5.14 -23.81
CA THR A 98 -0.90 -4.67 -25.00
C THR A 98 0.19 -5.65 -25.48
N SER A 99 0.09 -6.94 -25.14
CA SER A 99 0.91 -8.00 -25.75
C SER A 99 0.18 -8.69 -26.89
#